data_AF-A0A7V5CXF2-F1
#
_entry.id   AF-A0A7V5CXF2-F1
#
_cell.length_a   1.000
_cell.length_b   1.000
_cell.length_c   1.000
_cell.angle_alpha   90.00
_cell.angle_beta   90.00
_cell.angle_gamma   90.00
#
_symmetry.space_group_name_H-M   'P 1'
#
loop_
_entity.id
_entity.type
_entity.pdbx_description
1 polymer ?
#
loop_
_entity_poly.entity_id
_entity_poly.type
_entity_poly.pdbx_seq_one_letter_code
_entity_poly.pdbx_strand_id
1 'polypeptide(L)'
;MIEKHFDIPFIADLALREKQIQQNYRPIIAVHKWFARRPGTLFRGLLLSEFSDARLRETFYSPNTFTGIHIADPFMGGGTPLLEANRLGCNITGFDINPMAYWIVKQEIEHLDLILYTNKANSITDKLEKEIGKLYRTRCVICGADALVKYFLWVKVIQCRNCHQDIDLFPGYLLAADTRHPRNVFVCRICGQLTETGDRSRPGKCQHCGAGLSLDGPASRNRCQCPYCGIVNSFPDEKSGPPRHRLFAIEYHCFKCRDIHTGRFFKAPDEQDLAIVTLS
;
A
#
# COMPACT_ATOMS: atom_id res chain seq x y z
N MET A 1 15.89 -41.20 6.61
CA MET A 1 15.35 -39.88 6.20
C MET A 1 14.23 -40.17 5.22
N ILE A 2 13.03 -39.65 5.46
CA ILE A 2 11.82 -39.97 4.66
C ILE A 2 11.93 -39.36 3.26
N GLU A 3 12.64 -38.24 3.11
CA GLU A 3 12.79 -37.49 1.87
C GLU A 3 14.14 -37.80 1.20
N LYS A 4 14.17 -38.76 0.25
CA LYS A 4 15.42 -39.15 -0.44
C LYS A 4 15.76 -38.26 -1.64
N HIS A 5 14.76 -37.61 -2.24
CA HIS A 5 14.90 -36.84 -3.48
C HIS A 5 14.75 -35.32 -3.29
N PHE A 6 14.58 -34.87 -2.05
CA PHE A 6 14.36 -33.46 -1.73
C PHE A 6 15.69 -32.67 -1.68
N ASP A 7 15.85 -31.74 -2.62
CA ASP A 7 17.02 -30.85 -2.71
C ASP A 7 16.81 -29.60 -1.83
N ILE A 8 17.29 -29.68 -0.57
CA ILE A 8 17.14 -28.62 0.43
C ILE A 8 17.78 -27.30 -0.02
N PRO A 9 19.06 -27.25 -0.48
CA PRO A 9 19.68 -26.00 -0.92
C PRO A 9 18.89 -25.31 -2.05
N PHE A 10 18.42 -26.09 -3.02
CA PHE A 10 17.62 -25.57 -4.14
C PHE A 10 16.31 -24.95 -3.67
N ILE A 11 15.53 -25.65 -2.85
CA ILE A 11 14.24 -25.15 -2.35
C ILE A 11 14.41 -23.96 -1.40
N ALA A 12 15.45 -23.97 -0.57
CA ALA A 12 15.73 -22.88 0.37
C ALA A 12 16.03 -21.55 -0.34
N ASP A 13 16.84 -21.56 -1.40
CA ASP A 13 17.14 -20.35 -2.20
C ASP A 13 15.86 -19.78 -2.84
N LEU A 14 15.03 -20.63 -3.44
CA LEU A 14 13.79 -20.18 -4.07
C LEU A 14 12.76 -19.68 -3.05
N ALA A 15 12.59 -20.40 -1.94
CA ALA A 15 11.65 -20.01 -0.89
C ALA A 15 12.03 -18.68 -0.23
N LEU A 16 13.33 -18.37 -0.10
CA LEU A 16 13.80 -17.10 0.42
C LEU A 16 13.36 -15.93 -0.46
N ARG A 17 13.48 -16.07 -1.79
CA ARG A 17 13.03 -15.07 -2.76
C ARG A 17 11.52 -14.90 -2.75
N GLU A 18 10.79 -16.01 -2.68
CA GLU A 18 9.33 -15.99 -2.61
C GLU A 18 8.83 -15.25 -1.36
N LYS A 19 9.42 -15.51 -0.18
CA LYS A 19 9.00 -14.90 1.09
C LYS A 19 9.07 -13.37 1.09
N GLN A 20 9.99 -12.77 0.34
CA GLN A 20 10.12 -11.32 0.28
C GLN A 20 8.92 -10.67 -0.41
N ILE A 21 8.32 -11.32 -1.43
CA ILE A 21 7.23 -10.76 -2.23
C ILE A 21 6.25 -11.84 -2.69
N GLN A 22 5.63 -12.57 -1.75
CA GLN A 22 4.83 -13.76 -2.07
C GLN A 22 3.69 -13.49 -3.06
N GLN A 23 3.03 -12.33 -2.95
CA GLN A 23 1.90 -11.96 -3.81
C GLN A 23 2.30 -11.81 -5.29
N ASN A 24 3.55 -11.45 -5.59
CA ASN A 24 4.03 -11.39 -6.98
C ASN A 24 4.20 -12.80 -7.56
N TYR A 25 4.71 -13.73 -6.76
CA TYR A 25 4.95 -15.11 -7.20
C TYR A 25 3.72 -15.99 -7.16
N ARG A 26 2.72 -15.62 -6.36
CA ARG A 26 1.47 -16.36 -6.14
C ARG A 26 0.29 -15.39 -6.03
N PRO A 27 -0.18 -14.78 -7.14
CA PRO A 27 -1.26 -13.77 -7.10
C PRO A 27 -2.54 -14.26 -6.41
N ILE A 28 -2.81 -15.56 -6.47
CA ILE A 28 -3.98 -16.20 -5.87
C ILE A 28 -4.08 -15.98 -4.35
N ILE A 29 -2.94 -15.83 -3.66
CA ILE A 29 -2.91 -15.60 -2.21
C ILE A 29 -3.25 -14.15 -1.83
N ALA A 30 -3.44 -13.27 -2.82
CA ALA A 30 -3.84 -11.88 -2.58
C ALA A 30 -5.33 -11.75 -2.22
N VAL A 31 -6.13 -12.82 -2.38
CA VAL A 31 -7.54 -12.87 -1.94
C VAL A 31 -7.66 -12.52 -0.45
N HIS A 32 -6.76 -13.02 0.40
CA HIS A 32 -6.72 -12.65 1.81
C HIS A 32 -5.33 -12.76 2.44
N LYS A 33 -4.99 -11.84 3.35
CA LYS A 33 -3.72 -11.89 4.09
C LYS A 33 -3.75 -12.97 5.17
N TRP A 34 -2.90 -13.99 5.05
CA TRP A 34 -2.70 -15.02 6.06
C TRP A 34 -1.29 -14.92 6.69
N PHE A 35 -1.20 -14.62 7.98
CA PHE A 35 0.06 -14.28 8.64
C PHE A 35 1.06 -15.44 8.78
N ALA A 36 0.57 -16.69 8.84
CA ALA A 36 1.39 -17.89 9.01
C ALA A 36 1.58 -18.68 7.70
N ARG A 37 1.44 -18.02 6.54
CA ARG A 37 1.50 -18.72 5.24
C ARG A 37 2.92 -19.17 4.92
N ARG A 38 3.05 -20.44 4.56
CA ARG A 38 4.31 -21.04 4.14
C ARG A 38 4.51 -20.81 2.63
N PRO A 39 5.76 -20.77 2.13
CA PRO A 39 6.02 -20.58 0.70
C PRO A 39 5.45 -21.74 -0.12
N GLY A 40 4.82 -21.44 -1.26
CA GLY A 40 4.36 -22.45 -2.20
C GLY A 40 5.51 -23.26 -2.78
N THR A 41 6.69 -22.66 -2.93
CA THR A 41 7.89 -23.37 -3.39
C THR A 41 8.26 -24.55 -2.50
N LEU A 42 8.07 -24.44 -1.18
CA LEU A 42 8.31 -25.55 -0.25
C LEU A 42 7.38 -26.72 -0.57
N PHE A 43 6.08 -26.48 -0.64
CA PHE A 43 5.09 -27.55 -0.87
C PHE A 43 5.17 -28.12 -2.28
N ARG A 44 5.41 -27.29 -3.29
CA ARG A 44 5.71 -27.77 -4.64
C ARG A 44 6.93 -28.69 -4.63
N GLY A 45 8.00 -28.31 -3.93
CA GLY A 45 9.21 -29.10 -3.82
C GLY A 45 8.97 -30.46 -3.16
N LEU A 46 8.20 -30.49 -2.07
CA LEU A 46 7.84 -31.72 -1.36
C LEU A 46 7.04 -32.66 -2.26
N LEU A 47 5.98 -32.14 -2.91
CA LEU A 47 5.13 -32.93 -3.81
C LEU A 47 5.90 -33.50 -5.00
N LEU A 48 6.77 -32.69 -5.63
CA LEU A 48 7.59 -33.13 -6.75
C LEU A 48 8.64 -34.17 -6.33
N SER A 49 9.23 -34.03 -5.15
CA SER A 49 10.23 -34.98 -4.65
C SER A 49 9.61 -36.33 -4.28
N GLU A 50 8.33 -36.33 -3.92
CA GLU A 50 7.59 -37.55 -3.56
C GLU A 50 7.02 -38.26 -4.79
N PHE A 51 6.44 -37.51 -5.74
CA PHE A 51 5.64 -38.10 -6.82
C PHE A 51 6.30 -38.06 -8.20
N SER A 52 7.47 -37.43 -8.34
CA SER A 52 8.22 -37.42 -9.60
C SER A 52 9.43 -38.34 -9.52
N ASP A 53 9.67 -39.14 -10.57
CA ASP A 53 10.88 -39.96 -10.70
C ASP A 53 12.10 -39.15 -11.15
N ALA A 54 11.91 -37.91 -11.60
CA ALA A 54 12.98 -37.03 -12.10
C ALA A 54 13.63 -36.23 -10.97
N ARG A 55 14.82 -35.68 -11.23
CA ARG A 55 15.49 -34.81 -10.25
C ARG A 55 14.65 -33.57 -9.98
N LEU A 56 14.54 -33.18 -8.70
CA LEU A 56 13.70 -32.06 -8.28
C LEU A 56 13.94 -30.79 -9.10
N ARG A 57 15.21 -30.42 -9.32
CA ARG A 57 15.59 -29.22 -10.08
C ARG A 57 15.10 -29.22 -11.52
N GLU A 58 15.01 -30.40 -12.14
CA GLU A 58 14.54 -30.56 -13.52
C GLU A 58 13.01 -30.49 -13.55
N THR A 59 12.32 -31.26 -12.70
CA THR A 59 10.85 -31.32 -12.68
C THR A 59 10.19 -30.04 -12.15
N PHE A 60 10.88 -29.25 -11.33
CA PHE A 60 10.33 -28.02 -10.75
C PHE A 60 9.86 -27.00 -11.79
N TYR A 61 10.60 -26.88 -12.90
CA TYR A 61 10.33 -25.94 -13.99
C TYR A 61 9.57 -26.56 -15.16
N SER A 62 9.20 -27.84 -15.06
CA SER A 62 8.47 -28.56 -16.09
C SER A 62 6.96 -28.53 -15.84
N PRO A 63 6.13 -28.64 -16.89
CA PRO A 63 4.74 -29.03 -16.74
C PRO A 63 4.64 -30.38 -16.02
N ASN A 64 3.70 -30.50 -15.10
CA ASN A 64 3.47 -31.71 -14.30
C ASN A 64 1.98 -32.03 -14.27
N THR A 65 1.63 -33.31 -14.22
CA THR A 65 0.24 -33.76 -14.06
C THR A 65 0.23 -35.09 -13.31
N PHE A 66 -0.08 -35.03 -12.02
CA PHE A 66 -0.17 -36.20 -11.15
C PHE A 66 -1.60 -36.73 -11.03
N THR A 67 -2.16 -37.17 -12.17
CA THR A 67 -3.51 -37.76 -12.21
C THR A 67 -3.59 -39.00 -11.32
N GLY A 68 -4.67 -39.11 -10.54
CA GLY A 68 -4.91 -40.24 -9.64
C GLY A 68 -4.29 -40.08 -8.25
N ILE A 69 -3.46 -39.05 -8.02
CA ILE A 69 -2.95 -38.72 -6.68
C ILE A 69 -3.94 -37.81 -5.98
N HIS A 70 -4.28 -38.14 -4.73
CA HIS A 70 -5.18 -37.35 -3.88
C HIS A 70 -4.46 -36.87 -2.63
N ILE A 71 -4.41 -35.55 -2.43
CA ILE A 71 -3.78 -34.92 -1.27
C ILE A 71 -4.86 -34.45 -0.31
N ALA A 72 -4.81 -34.95 0.92
CA ALA A 72 -5.68 -34.51 2.00
C ALA A 72 -4.88 -33.69 3.01
N ASP A 73 -5.37 -32.49 3.34
CA ASP A 73 -4.81 -31.65 4.41
C ASP A 73 -5.87 -31.45 5.51
N PRO A 74 -5.74 -32.15 6.66
CA PRO A 74 -6.72 -32.07 7.74
C PRO A 74 -6.63 -30.77 8.57
N PHE A 75 -5.61 -29.94 8.33
CA PHE A 75 -5.36 -28.67 9.03
C PHE A 75 -4.86 -27.60 8.05
N MET A 76 -5.63 -27.37 7.00
CA MET A 76 -5.13 -26.66 5.82
C MET A 76 -4.73 -25.21 6.07
N GLY A 77 -5.33 -24.53 7.05
CA GLY A 77 -5.06 -23.15 7.39
C GLY A 77 -5.10 -22.23 6.15
N GLY A 78 -3.93 -21.75 5.73
CA GLY A 78 -3.79 -20.89 4.55
C GLY A 78 -3.87 -21.61 3.20
N GLY A 79 -3.98 -22.94 3.16
CA GLY A 79 -4.26 -23.73 1.95
C GLY A 79 -3.08 -23.97 1.00
N THR A 80 -1.87 -23.53 1.35
CA THR A 80 -0.69 -23.66 0.47
C THR A 80 -0.43 -25.10 -0.03
N PRO A 81 -0.53 -26.16 0.80
CA PRO A 81 -0.31 -27.53 0.33
C PRO A 81 -1.32 -27.94 -0.75
N LEU A 82 -2.60 -27.61 -0.52
CA LEU A 82 -3.69 -27.93 -1.43
C LEU A 82 -3.59 -27.15 -2.74
N LEU A 83 -3.23 -25.87 -2.68
CA LEU A 83 -3.02 -25.03 -3.86
C LEU A 83 -1.91 -25.58 -4.75
N GLU A 84 -0.75 -25.93 -4.18
CA GLU A 84 0.36 -26.45 -4.97
C GLU A 84 0.08 -27.87 -5.50
N ALA A 85 -0.62 -28.70 -4.73
CA ALA A 85 -1.09 -30.02 -5.19
C ALA A 85 -2.07 -29.89 -6.37
N ASN A 86 -3.06 -29.02 -6.28
CA ASN A 86 -4.02 -28.78 -7.36
C ASN A 86 -3.32 -28.28 -8.64
N ARG A 87 -2.34 -27.37 -8.51
CA ARG A 87 -1.53 -26.88 -9.64
C ARG A 87 -0.64 -27.94 -10.28
N LEU A 88 -0.33 -29.02 -9.57
CA LEU A 88 0.42 -30.17 -10.09
C LEU A 88 -0.50 -31.25 -10.67
N GLY A 89 -1.81 -31.03 -10.70
CA GLY A 89 -2.80 -31.97 -11.24
C GLY A 89 -3.29 -33.03 -10.25
N CYS A 90 -2.99 -32.90 -8.96
CA CYS A 90 -3.54 -33.77 -7.92
C CYS A 90 -5.00 -33.41 -7.62
N ASN A 91 -5.77 -34.42 -7.22
CA ASN A 91 -7.02 -34.21 -6.48
C ASN A 91 -6.71 -33.73 -5.07
N ILE A 92 -7.59 -32.92 -4.49
CA ILE A 92 -7.35 -32.31 -3.18
C ILE A 92 -8.57 -32.38 -2.27
N THR A 93 -8.35 -32.48 -0.96
CA THR A 93 -9.38 -32.29 0.06
C THR A 93 -8.79 -31.57 1.25
N GLY A 94 -9.40 -30.46 1.63
CA GLY A 94 -8.96 -29.65 2.76
C GLY A 94 -9.99 -29.62 3.87
N PHE A 95 -9.51 -29.66 5.10
CA PHE A 95 -10.32 -29.47 6.30
C PHE A 95 -9.69 -28.39 7.17
N ASP A 96 -10.53 -27.57 7.77
CA ASP A 96 -10.15 -26.69 8.86
C ASP A 96 -11.37 -26.43 9.75
N ILE A 97 -11.15 -26.35 11.06
CA ILE A 97 -12.20 -25.99 12.01
C ILE A 97 -12.52 -24.49 11.95
N ASN A 98 -11.54 -23.67 11.51
CA ASN A 98 -11.71 -22.25 11.35
C ASN A 98 -12.50 -21.95 10.06
N PRO A 99 -13.73 -21.40 10.15
CA PRO A 99 -14.54 -21.11 8.97
C PRO A 99 -13.88 -20.07 8.05
N MET A 100 -13.03 -19.18 8.58
CA MET A 100 -12.27 -18.24 7.75
C MET A 100 -11.21 -18.95 6.92
N ALA A 101 -10.50 -19.94 7.47
CA ALA A 101 -9.53 -20.73 6.72
C ALA A 101 -10.23 -21.47 5.57
N TYR A 102 -11.36 -22.13 5.87
CA TYR A 102 -12.22 -22.75 4.84
C TYR A 102 -12.62 -21.77 3.75
N TRP A 103 -13.19 -20.63 4.13
CA TRP A 103 -13.68 -19.65 3.16
C TRP A 103 -12.54 -19.11 2.29
N ILE A 104 -11.39 -18.76 2.87
CA ILE A 104 -10.23 -18.25 2.13
C ILE A 104 -9.76 -19.29 1.10
N VAL A 105 -9.45 -20.52 1.54
CA VAL A 105 -8.90 -21.55 0.64
C VAL A 105 -9.92 -21.92 -0.44
N LYS A 106 -11.21 -21.95 -0.09
CA LYS A 106 -12.29 -22.11 -1.07
C LYS A 106 -12.24 -21.00 -2.12
N GLN A 107 -12.22 -19.72 -1.72
CA GLN A 107 -12.18 -18.61 -2.67
C GLN A 107 -10.89 -18.56 -3.50
N GLU A 108 -9.78 -19.06 -2.95
CA GLU A 108 -8.51 -19.19 -3.68
C GLU A 108 -8.57 -20.28 -4.76
N ILE A 109 -9.35 -21.35 -4.59
CA ILE A 109 -9.36 -22.51 -5.51
C ILE A 109 -10.60 -22.55 -6.42
N GLU A 110 -11.71 -21.95 -5.98
CA GLU A 110 -13.00 -22.03 -6.66
C GLU A 110 -12.97 -21.40 -8.05
N HIS A 111 -13.78 -21.95 -8.95
CA HIS A 111 -13.89 -21.43 -10.31
C HIS A 111 -14.53 -20.03 -10.29
N LEU A 112 -13.91 -19.11 -11.03
CA LEU A 112 -14.40 -17.74 -11.15
C LEU A 112 -14.92 -17.48 -12.56
N ASP A 113 -16.20 -17.14 -12.68
CA ASP A 113 -16.74 -16.56 -13.90
C ASP A 113 -16.22 -15.13 -14.06
N LEU A 114 -15.22 -14.98 -14.94
CA LEU A 114 -14.53 -13.71 -15.18
C LEU A 114 -15.44 -12.64 -15.77
N ILE A 115 -16.46 -13.02 -16.55
CA ILE A 115 -17.40 -12.09 -17.17
C ILE A 115 -18.33 -11.54 -16.10
N LEU A 116 -18.93 -12.43 -15.30
CA LEU A 116 -19.81 -12.03 -14.21
C LEU A 116 -19.05 -11.18 -13.17
N TYR A 117 -17.83 -11.58 -12.81
CA TYR A 117 -16.97 -10.83 -11.89
C TYR A 117 -16.71 -9.41 -12.40
N THR A 118 -16.27 -9.27 -13.65
CA THR A 118 -15.96 -7.96 -14.25
C THR A 118 -17.19 -7.07 -14.30
N ASN A 119 -18.34 -7.62 -14.69
CA ASN A 119 -19.61 -6.89 -14.73
C ASN A 119 -20.04 -6.39 -13.34
N LYS A 120 -19.88 -7.23 -12.30
CA LYS A 120 -20.19 -6.82 -10.92
C LYS A 120 -19.21 -5.79 -10.38
N ALA A 121 -17.91 -5.93 -10.66
CA ALA A 121 -16.90 -4.95 -10.27
C ALA A 121 -17.17 -3.57 -10.90
N ASN A 122 -17.52 -3.54 -12.20
CA ASN A 122 -17.88 -2.30 -12.88
C ASN A 122 -19.14 -1.67 -12.27
N SER A 123 -20.18 -2.47 -12.01
CA SER A 123 -21.41 -1.98 -11.38
C SER A 123 -21.18 -1.37 -9.99
N ILE A 124 -20.30 -1.96 -9.18
CA ILE A 124 -19.91 -1.39 -7.88
C ILE A 124 -19.16 -0.07 -8.08
N THR A 125 -18.21 -0.05 -9.02
CA THR A 125 -17.41 1.15 -9.31
C THR A 125 -18.30 2.31 -9.80
N ASP A 126 -19.23 2.04 -10.72
CA ASP A 126 -20.18 3.04 -11.22
C ASP A 126 -21.10 3.57 -10.12
N LYS A 127 -21.51 2.71 -9.19
CA LYS A 127 -22.32 3.11 -8.04
C LYS A 127 -21.52 4.02 -7.09
N LEU A 128 -20.29 3.63 -6.76
CA LEU A 128 -19.40 4.43 -5.91
C LEU A 128 -19.07 5.78 -6.55
N GLU A 129 -18.84 5.82 -7.87
CA GLU A 129 -18.59 7.06 -8.58
C GLU A 129 -19.77 8.03 -8.47
N LYS A 130 -21.00 7.52 -8.55
CA LYS A 130 -22.23 8.34 -8.39
C LYS A 130 -22.43 8.81 -6.94
N GLU A 131 -22.17 7.96 -5.95
CA GLU A 131 -22.42 8.27 -4.54
C GLU A 131 -21.34 9.17 -3.94
N ILE A 132 -20.06 8.86 -4.18
CA ILE A 132 -18.93 9.49 -3.51
C ILE A 132 -17.86 10.04 -4.46
N GLY A 133 -17.94 9.81 -5.78
CA GLY A 133 -16.90 10.21 -6.73
C GLY A 133 -16.55 11.70 -6.69
N LYS A 134 -17.55 12.57 -6.47
CA LYS A 134 -17.35 14.02 -6.27
C LYS A 134 -16.42 14.38 -5.10
N LEU A 135 -16.34 13.52 -4.08
CA LEU A 135 -15.47 13.73 -2.91
C LEU A 135 -13.99 13.43 -3.21
N TYR A 136 -13.71 12.78 -4.35
CA TYR A 136 -12.36 12.40 -4.79
C TYR A 136 -11.95 13.13 -6.06
N ARG A 137 -12.47 14.36 -6.26
CA ARG A 137 -12.14 15.22 -7.39
C ARG A 137 -11.47 16.52 -6.91
N THR A 138 -10.58 17.04 -7.74
CA THR A 138 -9.92 18.34 -7.55
C THR A 138 -9.63 18.98 -8.91
N ARG A 139 -9.12 20.21 -8.91
CA ARG A 139 -8.73 20.95 -10.12
C ARG A 139 -7.23 20.81 -10.37
N CYS A 140 -6.86 20.43 -11.59
CA CYS A 140 -5.46 20.33 -12.00
C CYS A 140 -4.81 21.73 -12.05
N VAL A 141 -3.65 21.91 -11.42
CA VAL A 141 -2.94 23.20 -11.40
C VAL A 141 -2.33 23.59 -12.76
N ILE A 142 -2.24 22.66 -13.71
CA ILE A 142 -1.64 22.90 -15.04
C ILE A 142 -2.71 23.34 -16.05
N CYS A 143 -3.77 22.56 -16.22
CA CYS A 143 -4.80 22.81 -17.23
C CYS A 143 -6.14 23.30 -16.66
N GLY A 144 -6.29 23.36 -15.33
CA GLY A 144 -7.54 23.70 -14.67
C GLY A 144 -8.65 22.66 -14.84
N ALA A 145 -8.46 21.54 -15.54
CA ALA A 145 -9.51 20.54 -15.69
C ALA A 145 -9.76 19.77 -14.38
N ASP A 146 -10.91 19.10 -14.32
CA ASP A 146 -11.21 18.12 -13.28
C ASP A 146 -10.19 16.97 -13.28
N ALA A 147 -9.78 16.55 -12.10
CA ALA A 147 -8.75 15.56 -11.88
C ALA A 147 -9.09 14.67 -10.66
N LEU A 148 -8.63 13.42 -10.71
CA LEU A 148 -8.90 12.46 -9.64
C LEU A 148 -7.91 12.61 -8.51
N VAL A 149 -8.39 12.74 -7.28
CA VAL A 149 -7.56 12.72 -6.08
C VAL A 149 -7.09 11.30 -5.82
N LYS A 150 -5.78 11.15 -5.56
CA LYS A 150 -5.18 9.88 -5.17
C LYS A 150 -4.96 9.80 -3.67
N TYR A 151 -4.51 10.90 -3.05
CA TYR A 151 -4.36 11.01 -1.60
C TYR A 151 -4.66 12.41 -1.10
N PHE A 152 -5.41 12.48 0.00
CA PHE A 152 -5.49 13.65 0.85
C PHE A 152 -4.43 13.53 1.95
N LEU A 153 -3.56 14.53 2.06
CA LEU A 153 -2.40 14.50 2.96
C LEU A 153 -2.65 15.43 4.15
N TRP A 154 -2.76 14.83 5.33
CA TRP A 154 -3.18 15.50 6.56
C TRP A 154 -2.01 15.64 7.53
N VAL A 155 -1.98 16.76 8.25
CA VAL A 155 -1.09 16.98 9.39
C VAL A 155 -1.92 17.07 10.66
N LYS A 156 -1.41 16.52 11.76
CA LYS A 156 -2.03 16.67 13.08
C LYS A 156 -1.80 18.08 13.59
N VAL A 157 -2.80 18.62 14.28
CA VAL A 157 -2.80 19.98 14.83
C VAL A 157 -3.09 19.91 16.32
N ILE A 158 -2.26 20.58 17.11
CA ILE A 158 -2.48 20.80 18.55
C ILE A 158 -2.55 22.30 18.83
N GLN A 159 -3.12 22.69 19.97
CA GLN A 159 -3.02 24.06 20.45
C GLN A 159 -1.82 24.21 21.37
N CYS A 160 -1.11 25.33 21.22
CA CYS A 160 -0.02 25.67 22.13
C CYS A 160 -0.55 25.88 23.56
N ARG A 161 0.07 25.25 24.56
CA ARG A 161 -0.31 25.39 25.98
C ARG A 161 -0.12 26.79 26.57
N ASN A 162 0.59 27.67 25.86
CA ASN A 162 0.89 29.03 26.32
C ASN A 162 0.15 30.10 25.50
N CYS A 163 0.35 30.12 24.18
CA CYS A 163 -0.25 31.15 23.33
C CYS A 163 -1.54 30.71 22.65
N HIS A 164 -2.00 29.48 22.87
CA HIS A 164 -3.22 28.87 22.32
C HIS A 164 -3.33 28.83 20.78
N GLN A 165 -2.29 29.28 20.06
CA GLN A 165 -2.21 29.17 18.61
C GLN A 165 -2.05 27.71 18.17
N ASP A 166 -2.61 27.39 17.01
CA ASP A 166 -2.53 26.08 16.39
C ASP A 166 -1.10 25.79 15.92
N ILE A 167 -0.63 24.57 16.17
CA ILE A 167 0.68 24.09 15.76
C ILE A 167 0.48 22.85 14.90
N ASP A 168 0.91 22.93 13.64
CA ASP A 168 1.00 21.77 12.76
C ASP A 168 2.19 20.90 13.17
N LEU A 169 1.90 19.64 13.50
CA LEU A 169 2.89 18.65 13.93
C LEU A 169 3.62 18.03 12.73
N PHE A 170 4.21 18.86 11.87
CA PHE A 170 5.07 18.37 10.80
C PHE A 170 6.35 17.74 11.39
N PRO A 171 6.65 16.45 11.11
CA PRO A 171 7.95 15.87 11.43
C PRO A 171 9.07 16.41 10.52
N GLY A 172 8.68 16.86 9.33
CA GLY A 172 9.51 17.48 8.32
C GLY A 172 8.61 18.07 7.24
N TYR A 173 9.17 18.96 6.42
CA TYR A 173 8.41 19.63 5.36
C TYR A 173 8.67 19.04 3.96
N LEU A 174 9.50 18.01 3.84
CA LEU A 174 9.66 17.27 2.59
C LEU A 174 8.44 16.37 2.36
N LEU A 175 7.64 16.70 1.36
CA LEU A 175 6.46 15.92 0.96
C LEU A 175 6.83 14.74 0.05
N ALA A 176 7.73 14.96 -0.91
CA ALA A 176 8.18 13.94 -1.85
C ALA A 176 9.66 14.15 -2.20
N ALA A 177 10.44 13.08 -2.11
CA ALA A 177 11.81 13.06 -2.60
C ALA A 177 11.87 12.83 -4.11
N ASP A 178 12.99 13.22 -4.71
CA ASP A 178 13.35 13.07 -6.12
C ASP A 178 13.62 11.61 -6.57
N THR A 179 12.92 10.63 -5.99
CA THR A 179 13.05 9.20 -6.32
C THR A 179 11.90 8.69 -7.18
N ARG A 180 10.66 9.09 -6.85
CA ARG A 180 9.43 8.73 -7.61
C ARG A 180 8.74 9.94 -8.24
N HIS A 181 9.44 11.06 -8.23
CA HIS A 181 9.06 12.35 -8.78
C HIS A 181 10.39 13.03 -9.17
N PRO A 182 10.47 13.87 -10.23
CA PRO A 182 11.75 14.37 -10.73
C PRO A 182 12.48 15.35 -9.80
N ARG A 183 11.78 15.93 -8.81
CA ARG A 183 12.33 16.96 -7.91
C ARG A 183 11.97 16.68 -6.47
N ASN A 184 12.52 17.46 -5.53
CA ASN A 184 12.12 17.42 -4.13
C ASN A 184 10.97 18.41 -3.90
N VAL A 185 9.83 17.93 -3.41
CA VAL A 185 8.63 18.74 -3.14
C VAL A 185 8.60 19.12 -1.67
N PHE A 186 8.63 20.41 -1.36
CA PHE A 186 8.57 20.94 -0.01
C PHE A 186 7.25 21.67 0.26
N VAL A 187 6.75 21.55 1.48
CA VAL A 187 5.65 22.36 2.03
C VAL A 187 6.25 23.60 2.70
N CYS A 188 5.81 24.80 2.31
CA CYS A 188 6.28 26.01 2.96
C CYS A 188 5.65 26.17 4.35
N ARG A 189 6.50 26.29 5.39
CA ARG A 189 6.04 26.52 6.78
C ARG A 189 5.29 27.83 7.02
N ILE A 190 5.43 28.80 6.11
CA ILE A 190 4.85 30.15 6.26
C ILE A 190 3.52 30.29 5.52
N CYS A 191 3.48 29.92 4.23
CA CYS A 191 2.27 30.09 3.41
C CYS A 191 1.55 28.77 3.08
N GLY A 192 2.09 27.61 3.48
CA GLY A 192 1.52 26.29 3.18
C GLY A 192 1.64 25.84 1.72
N GLN A 193 2.11 26.70 0.81
CA GLN A 193 2.26 26.36 -0.61
C GLN A 193 3.39 25.37 -0.85
N LEU A 194 3.28 24.64 -1.96
CA LEU A 194 4.27 23.64 -2.37
C LEU A 194 5.34 24.26 -3.27
N THR A 195 6.58 23.80 -3.14
CA THR A 195 7.70 24.24 -3.98
C THR A 195 8.58 23.06 -4.35
N GLU A 196 8.87 22.91 -5.64
CA GLU A 196 9.81 21.91 -6.15
C GLU A 196 11.23 22.46 -6.21
N THR A 197 12.20 21.67 -5.74
CA THR A 197 13.60 22.05 -5.59
C THR A 197 14.52 20.93 -6.08
N GLY A 198 15.73 21.27 -6.51
CA GLY A 198 16.71 20.27 -7.00
C GLY A 198 17.57 19.66 -5.90
N ASP A 199 17.78 20.36 -4.79
CA ASP A 199 18.65 19.93 -3.69
C ASP A 199 17.84 19.77 -2.41
N ARG A 200 17.76 18.53 -1.91
CA ARG A 200 17.04 18.20 -0.68
C ARG A 200 17.68 18.80 0.58
N SER A 201 19.01 18.92 0.62
CA SER A 201 19.77 19.42 1.77
C SER A 201 19.78 20.95 1.83
N ARG A 202 19.69 21.61 0.67
CA ARG A 202 19.66 23.06 0.52
C ARG A 202 18.47 23.46 -0.35
N PRO A 203 17.23 23.34 0.15
CA PRO A 203 16.02 23.53 -0.66
C PRO A 203 15.80 24.99 -1.10
N GLY A 204 16.51 25.95 -0.52
CA GLY A 204 16.43 27.35 -0.92
C GLY A 204 15.18 28.04 -0.38
N LYS A 205 14.46 28.78 -1.24
CA LYS A 205 13.32 29.61 -0.86
C LYS A 205 12.03 29.12 -1.51
N CYS A 206 10.91 29.32 -0.82
CA CYS A 206 9.58 29.09 -1.34
C CYS A 206 9.33 30.00 -2.56
N GLN A 207 8.81 29.43 -3.64
CA GLN A 207 8.52 30.16 -4.87
C GLN A 207 7.33 31.14 -4.74
N HIS A 208 6.53 31.00 -3.67
CA HIS A 208 5.29 31.78 -3.49
C HIS A 208 5.45 32.95 -2.54
N CYS A 209 6.15 32.77 -1.41
CA CYS A 209 6.33 33.83 -0.40
C CYS A 209 7.79 34.20 -0.13
N GLY A 210 8.76 33.54 -0.78
CA GLY A 210 10.19 33.82 -0.60
C GLY A 210 10.80 33.37 0.72
N ALA A 211 10.02 32.79 1.65
CA ALA A 211 10.52 32.26 2.90
C ALA A 211 11.48 31.08 2.69
N GLY A 212 12.48 30.92 3.56
CA GLY A 212 13.39 29.78 3.52
C GLY A 212 12.65 28.46 3.74
N LEU A 213 12.92 27.47 2.88
CA LEU A 213 12.44 26.10 3.02
C LEU A 213 13.33 25.34 4.00
N SER A 214 12.74 24.39 4.73
CA SER A 214 13.42 23.57 5.74
C SER A 214 13.10 22.11 5.51
N LEU A 215 14.04 21.22 5.82
CA LEU A 215 13.75 19.79 5.92
C LEU A 215 13.05 19.48 7.23
N ASP A 216 13.54 20.07 8.32
CA ASP A 216 13.08 19.82 9.68
C ASP A 216 11.77 20.53 9.96
N GLY A 217 10.86 19.79 10.60
CA GLY A 217 9.60 20.29 11.12
C GLY A 217 9.66 20.52 12.63
N PRO A 218 8.66 21.20 13.21
CA PRO A 218 8.68 21.54 14.62
C PRO A 218 8.46 20.32 15.54
N ALA A 219 7.97 19.19 15.03
CA ALA A 219 7.56 18.03 15.82
C ALA A 219 8.58 16.88 15.77
N SER A 220 9.10 16.46 16.91
CA SER A 220 10.01 15.31 17.05
C SER A 220 9.90 14.68 18.43
N ARG A 221 9.95 13.33 18.50
CA ARG A 221 9.96 12.56 19.76
C ARG A 221 8.96 13.09 20.81
N ASN A 222 7.70 13.23 20.42
CA ASN A 222 6.58 13.60 21.30
C ASN A 222 6.65 15.06 21.79
N ARG A 223 7.50 15.90 21.17
CA ARG A 223 7.68 17.31 21.51
C ARG A 223 7.58 18.19 20.27
N CYS A 224 6.98 19.37 20.42
CA CYS A 224 6.85 20.34 19.35
C CYS A 224 7.17 21.75 19.84
N GLN A 225 8.10 22.43 19.19
CA GLN A 225 8.31 23.85 19.48
C GLN A 225 7.22 24.69 18.82
N CYS A 226 6.56 25.58 19.58
CA CYS A 226 5.57 26.48 19.03
C CYS A 226 6.25 27.53 18.14
N PRO A 227 5.86 27.69 16.86
CA PRO A 227 6.47 28.68 15.98
C PRO A 227 6.12 30.13 16.35
N TYR A 228 5.10 30.35 17.18
CA TYR A 228 4.62 31.69 17.56
C TYR A 228 5.26 32.22 18.85
N CYS A 229 5.40 31.40 19.89
CA CYS A 229 5.94 31.82 21.19
C CYS A 229 7.19 31.05 21.62
N GLY A 230 7.66 30.09 20.81
CA GLY A 230 8.88 29.33 21.08
C GLY A 230 8.76 28.27 22.18
N ILE A 231 7.64 28.20 22.92
CA ILE A 231 7.48 27.22 23.99
C ILE A 231 7.40 25.80 23.42
N VAL A 232 8.04 24.85 24.11
CA VAL A 232 7.94 23.44 23.77
C VAL A 232 6.64 22.87 24.33
N ASN A 233 5.87 22.23 23.46
CA ASN A 233 4.65 21.49 23.76
C ASN A 233 4.96 19.99 23.70
N SER A 234 4.19 19.18 24.43
CA SER A 234 4.25 17.71 24.36
C SER A 234 3.00 17.16 23.70
N PHE A 235 3.12 16.08 22.95
CA PHE A 235 2.00 15.37 22.33
C PHE A 235 2.27 13.86 22.26
N PRO A 236 1.26 12.98 22.39
CA PRO A 236 -0.14 13.29 22.66
C PRO A 236 -0.34 13.83 24.08
N ASP A 237 -1.42 14.57 24.29
CA ASP A 237 -1.87 15.02 25.62
C ASP A 237 -3.22 14.39 25.90
N GLU A 238 -3.27 13.50 26.90
CA GLU A 238 -4.49 12.75 27.27
C GLU A 238 -5.66 13.68 27.62
N LYS A 239 -5.37 14.87 28.16
CA LYS A 239 -6.40 15.84 28.56
C LYS A 239 -7.03 16.56 27.37
N SER A 240 -6.26 16.71 26.29
CA SER A 240 -6.66 17.44 25.08
C SER A 240 -7.37 16.55 24.05
N GLY A 241 -7.45 15.23 24.30
CA GLY A 241 -8.04 14.27 23.38
C GLY A 241 -7.20 14.04 22.11
N PRO A 242 -7.76 13.34 21.10
CA PRO A 242 -7.06 13.11 19.84
C PRO A 242 -6.80 14.45 19.11
N PRO A 243 -5.59 14.67 18.54
CA PRO A 243 -5.30 15.87 17.78
C PRO A 243 -6.25 16.08 16.61
N ARG A 244 -6.55 17.34 16.32
CA ARG A 244 -7.27 17.73 15.08
C ARG A 244 -6.39 17.45 13.87
N HIS A 245 -6.99 17.44 12.68
CA HIS A 245 -6.27 17.24 11.42
C HIS A 245 -6.53 18.41 10.48
N ARG A 246 -5.50 18.80 9.72
CA ARG A 246 -5.59 19.82 8.69
C ARG A 246 -5.05 19.27 7.38
N LEU A 247 -5.83 19.43 6.31
CA LEU A 247 -5.40 19.08 4.96
C LEU A 247 -4.32 20.08 4.55
N PHE A 248 -3.15 19.59 4.14
CA PHE A 248 -2.05 20.47 3.72
C PHE A 248 -1.60 20.23 2.28
N ALA A 249 -1.87 19.05 1.72
CA ALA A 249 -1.56 18.76 0.33
C ALA A 249 -2.51 17.69 -0.24
N ILE A 250 -2.61 17.67 -1.55
CA ILE A 250 -3.35 16.68 -2.31
C ILE A 250 -2.40 16.12 -3.37
N GLU A 251 -2.25 14.80 -3.41
CA GLU A 251 -1.74 14.11 -4.59
C GLU A 251 -2.91 13.74 -5.48
N TYR A 252 -2.83 14.09 -6.76
CA TYR A 252 -3.89 13.83 -7.72
C TYR A 252 -3.33 13.28 -9.04
N HIS A 253 -4.24 12.94 -9.95
CA HIS A 253 -3.91 12.50 -11.30
C HIS A 253 -4.79 13.23 -12.32
N CYS A 254 -4.15 13.88 -13.29
CA CYS A 254 -4.84 14.53 -14.40
C CYS A 254 -4.53 13.79 -15.71
N PHE A 255 -5.54 13.11 -16.26
CA PHE A 255 -5.39 12.35 -17.51
C PHE A 255 -4.97 13.23 -18.71
N LYS A 256 -5.39 14.50 -18.74
CA LYS A 256 -5.03 15.44 -19.81
C LYS A 256 -3.58 15.89 -19.75
N CYS A 257 -3.00 15.96 -18.55
CA CYS A 257 -1.64 16.45 -18.35
C CYS A 257 -0.62 15.32 -18.15
N ARG A 258 -1.04 14.06 -18.07
CA ARG A 258 -0.16 12.93 -17.75
C ARG A 258 1.01 12.78 -18.72
N ASP A 259 0.80 13.13 -19.99
CA ASP A 259 1.79 12.95 -21.05
C ASP A 259 2.77 14.14 -21.14
N ILE A 260 2.43 15.29 -20.55
CA ILE A 260 3.27 16.51 -20.53
C ILE A 260 3.90 16.80 -19.16
N HIS A 261 3.34 16.24 -18.09
CA HIS A 261 3.82 16.41 -16.73
C HIS A 261 4.69 15.22 -16.34
N THR A 262 5.89 15.49 -15.82
CA THR A 262 6.79 14.43 -15.37
C THR A 262 6.61 14.19 -13.87
N GLY A 263 6.27 12.96 -13.50
CA GLY A 263 6.14 12.52 -12.11
C GLY A 263 4.74 12.71 -11.53
N ARG A 264 4.65 12.70 -10.19
CA ARG A 264 3.40 12.85 -9.43
C ARG A 264 2.88 14.28 -9.48
N PHE A 265 1.56 14.46 -9.40
CA PHE A 265 0.95 15.78 -9.28
C PHE A 265 0.66 16.10 -7.83
N PHE A 266 1.03 17.30 -7.39
CA PHE A 266 0.74 17.80 -6.06
C PHE A 266 0.15 19.20 -6.13
N LYS A 267 -0.74 19.51 -5.19
CA LYS A 267 -1.18 20.88 -4.92
C LYS A 267 -1.40 21.09 -3.43
N ALA A 268 -1.29 22.34 -2.99
CA ALA A 268 -1.93 22.76 -1.75
C ALA A 268 -3.46 22.76 -1.97
N PRO A 269 -4.27 22.39 -0.96
CA PRO A 269 -5.73 22.42 -1.08
C PRO A 269 -6.22 23.86 -1.28
N ASP A 270 -7.20 24.04 -2.16
CA ASP A 270 -7.92 25.31 -2.34
C ASP A 270 -9.26 25.29 -1.59
N GLU A 271 -10.04 26.38 -1.71
CA GLU A 271 -11.34 26.50 -1.03
C GLU A 271 -12.34 25.41 -1.44
N GLN A 272 -12.30 24.96 -2.69
CA GLN A 272 -13.19 23.88 -3.17
C GLN A 272 -12.80 22.55 -2.53
N ASP A 273 -11.49 22.27 -2.49
CA ASP A 273 -10.98 21.06 -1.83
C ASP A 273 -11.32 21.02 -0.34
N LEU A 274 -11.18 22.16 0.35
CA LEU A 274 -11.48 22.30 1.78
C LEU A 274 -12.98 22.16 2.06
N ALA A 275 -13.84 22.68 1.19
CA ALA A 275 -15.29 22.53 1.32
C ALA A 275 -15.72 21.07 1.22
N ILE A 276 -15.10 20.28 0.33
CA ILE A 276 -15.40 18.85 0.16
C ILE A 276 -15.15 18.07 1.45
N VAL A 277 -14.02 18.32 2.12
CA VAL A 277 -13.60 17.57 3.31
C VAL A 277 -14.22 18.06 4.62
N THR A 278 -14.89 19.22 4.60
CA THR A 278 -15.59 19.77 5.78
C THR A 278 -17.06 19.34 5.81
N LEU A 279 -17.61 18.88 4.69
CA LEU A 279 -19.00 18.39 4.56
C LEU A 279 -19.15 16.88 4.84
N SER A 280 -18.05 16.17 5.09
CA SER A 280 -17.98 14.74 5.42
C SER A 280 -17.74 14.51 6.90
#